data_AF-A0A2N9M3V0-F1
#
_entry.id   AF-A0A2N9M3V0-F1
#
_cell.length_a   1.000
_cell.length_b   1.000
_cell.length_c   1.000
_cell.angle_alpha   90.00
_cell.angle_beta   90.00
_cell.angle_gamma   90.00
#
_symmetry.space_group_name_H-M   'P 1'
#
loop_
_entity.id
_entity.type
_entity.pdbx_description
1 polymer ?
#
loop_
_entity_poly.entity_id
_entity_poly.type
_entity_poly.pdbx_seq_one_letter_code
_entity_poly.pdbx_strand_id
1 'polypeptide(L)'
;MLLSLLENAEWRREGNALIAKAAASSTMIEMSFTADVRRIASAAASGLAGRPIKMLVEPDGAPQAMPAARRSSSNGSASSGSARSRAEQDPIVQRMREKFGAEIRTVIDYREKG
;
A
#
# COMPACT_ATOMS: atom_id res chain seq x y z
N MET A 1 -0.59 -6.67 21.78
CA MET A 1 -1.51 -7.05 20.68
C MET A 1 -0.78 -7.15 19.35
N LEU A 2 -0.30 -6.06 18.75
CA LEU A 2 0.44 -6.17 17.47
C LEU A 2 1.69 -7.07 17.56
N LEU A 3 2.46 -6.98 18.63
CA LEU A 3 3.65 -7.81 18.81
C LEU A 3 3.31 -9.31 18.73
N SER A 4 2.31 -9.75 19.48
CA SER A 4 1.82 -11.13 19.49
C SER A 4 1.27 -11.57 18.13
N LEU A 5 0.69 -10.65 17.35
CA LEU A 5 0.24 -10.93 15.97
C LEU A 5 1.41 -11.23 15.03
N LEU A 6 2.50 -10.46 15.15
CA LEU A 6 3.69 -10.61 14.31
C LEU A 6 4.58 -11.79 14.76
N GLU A 7 4.59 -12.07 16.06
CA GLU A 7 5.34 -13.19 16.65
C GLU A 7 4.79 -14.55 16.20
N ASN A 8 3.47 -14.67 16.08
CA ASN A 8 2.80 -15.88 15.60
C ASN A 8 2.56 -15.87 14.08
N ALA A 9 3.10 -14.89 13.35
CA ALA A 9 2.91 -14.81 11.91
C ALA A 9 3.86 -15.76 11.17
N GLU A 10 3.40 -16.32 10.06
CA GLU A 10 4.28 -17.02 9.12
C GLU A 10 4.99 -15.99 8.25
N TRP A 11 6.32 -16.02 8.27
CA TRP A 11 7.14 -15.06 7.53
C TRP A 11 7.63 -15.65 6.23
N ARG A 12 7.36 -14.96 5.11
CA ARG A 12 7.94 -15.28 3.80
C ARG A 12 8.60 -14.06 3.18
N ARG A 13 9.63 -14.33 2.38
CA ARG A 13 10.35 -13.31 1.63
C ARG A 13 10.01 -13.43 0.14
N GLU A 14 9.51 -12.36 -0.44
CA GLU A 14 9.23 -12.26 -1.87
C GLU A 14 10.06 -11.13 -2.47
N GLY A 15 11.21 -11.47 -3.05
CA GLY A 15 12.15 -10.52 -3.62
C GLY A 15 12.56 -9.44 -2.61
N ASN A 16 11.95 -8.25 -2.79
CA ASN A 16 12.19 -7.05 -1.99
C ASN A 16 11.08 -6.74 -0.97
N ALA A 17 10.18 -7.70 -0.74
CA ALA A 17 9.13 -7.64 0.25
C ALA A 17 9.31 -8.72 1.32
N LEU A 18 8.99 -8.35 2.56
CA LEU A 18 8.86 -9.26 3.69
C LEU A 18 7.37 -9.32 4.05
N ILE A 19 6.79 -10.50 3.94
CA ILE A 19 5.36 -10.73 4.14
C ILE A 19 5.17 -11.55 5.40
N ALA A 20 4.39 -11.01 6.34
CA ALA A 20 3.93 -11.69 7.55
C ALA A 20 2.47 -12.12 7.37
N LYS A 21 2.21 -13.42 7.34
CA LYS A 21 0.86 -13.96 7.32
C LYS A 21 0.41 -14.16 8.77
N ALA A 22 -0.49 -13.31 9.26
CA ALA A 22 -0.91 -13.28 10.64
C ALA A 22 -2.33 -13.85 10.80
N ALA A 23 -2.56 -14.63 11.85
CA ALA A 23 -3.86 -15.16 12.24
C ALA A 23 -4.81 -14.09 12.82
N ALA A 24 -5.06 -13.04 12.04
CA ALA A 24 -5.95 -11.92 12.36
C ALA A 24 -6.75 -11.50 11.13
N SER A 25 -7.88 -10.82 11.38
CA SER A 25 -8.68 -10.23 10.32
C SER A 25 -7.98 -9.02 9.68
N SER A 26 -8.33 -8.71 8.43
CA SER A 26 -7.85 -7.51 7.74
C SER A 26 -8.11 -6.24 8.54
N THR A 27 -9.31 -6.09 9.11
CA THR A 27 -9.68 -4.95 9.95
C THR A 27 -8.79 -4.84 11.19
N MET A 28 -8.52 -5.96 11.87
CA MET A 28 -7.65 -5.96 13.07
C MET A 28 -6.20 -5.59 12.72
N ILE A 29 -5.72 -6.06 11.57
CA ILE A 29 -4.40 -5.70 11.03
C ILE A 29 -4.37 -4.21 10.68
N GLU A 30 -5.38 -3.65 10.03
CA GLU A 30 -5.41 -2.23 9.68
C GLU A 30 -5.47 -1.31 10.92
N MET A 31 -6.21 -1.71 11.94
CA MET A 31 -6.28 -0.97 13.21
C MET A 31 -4.97 -1.03 14.01
N SER A 32 -4.22 -2.14 13.89
CA SER A 32 -3.00 -2.37 14.68
C SER A 32 -1.72 -1.98 13.94
N PHE A 33 -1.69 -2.15 12.62
CA PHE A 33 -0.53 -1.98 11.75
C PHE A 33 -0.69 -0.71 10.90
N THR A 34 -0.64 0.43 11.59
CA THR A 34 -0.80 1.76 11.01
C THR A 34 0.34 2.12 10.05
N ALA A 35 0.18 3.23 9.31
CA ALA A 35 1.17 3.70 8.36
C ALA A 35 2.55 3.95 9.00
N ASP A 36 2.58 4.48 10.23
CA ASP A 36 3.82 4.76 10.96
C ASP A 36 4.54 3.46 11.35
N VAL A 37 3.79 2.48 11.85
CA VAL A 37 4.35 1.18 12.20
C VAL A 37 4.89 0.47 10.96
N ARG A 38 4.18 0.55 9.83
CA ARG A 38 4.65 0.02 8.55
C ARG A 38 5.94 0.68 8.08
N ARG A 39 6.07 1.99 8.27
CA ARG A 39 7.28 2.74 7.93
C ARG A 39 8.45 2.32 8.80
N ILE A 40 8.26 2.24 10.11
CA ILE A 40 9.28 1.80 11.08
C ILE A 40 9.72 0.36 10.76
N ALA A 41 8.78 -0.55 10.55
CA ALA A 41 9.08 -1.94 10.22
C ALA A 41 9.83 -2.07 8.88
N SER A 42 9.42 -1.31 7.86
CA SER A 42 10.11 -1.29 6.57
C SER A 42 11.52 -0.70 6.68
N ALA A 43 11.71 0.37 7.47
CA ALA A 43 13.01 0.96 7.71
C ALA A 43 13.95 0.01 8.48
N ALA A 44 13.45 -0.67 9.51
CA ALA A 44 14.21 -1.67 10.26
C ALA A 44 14.61 -2.85 9.38
N ALA A 45 13.67 -3.40 8.61
CA ALA A 45 13.95 -4.48 7.66
C ALA A 45 14.97 -4.05 6.59
N SER A 46 14.87 -2.81 6.11
CA SER A 46 15.80 -2.26 5.13
C SER A 46 17.21 -2.09 5.70
N GLY A 47 17.31 -1.60 6.93
CA GLY A 47 18.58 -1.42 7.63
C GLY A 47 19.31 -2.74 7.84
N LEU A 48 18.58 -3.78 8.25
CA LEU A 48 19.14 -5.13 8.44
C LEU A 48 19.53 -5.79 7.12
N ALA A 49 18.76 -5.56 6.05
CA ALA A 49 19.02 -6.20 4.76
C ALA A 49 20.03 -5.45 3.89
N GLY A 50 20.43 -4.23 4.25
CA GLY A 50 21.32 -3.38 3.44
C GLY A 50 20.71 -2.92 2.12
N ARG A 51 19.40 -3.13 1.92
CA ARG A 51 18.64 -2.75 0.74
C ARG A 51 17.22 -2.38 1.14
N PRO A 52 16.51 -1.52 0.39
CA PRO A 52 15.13 -1.18 0.71
C PRO A 52 14.28 -2.46 0.78
N ILE A 53 13.57 -2.74 1.88
CA ILE A 53 12.62 -3.85 1.98
C ILE A 53 11.26 -3.30 2.41
N LYS A 54 10.22 -3.72 1.69
CA LYS A 54 8.84 -3.37 2.04
C LYS A 54 8.26 -4.42 2.99
N MET A 55 7.68 -3.98 4.10
CA MET A 55 6.99 -4.88 5.03
C MET A 55 5.47 -4.92 4.72
N LEU A 56 4.92 -6.12 4.59
CA LEU A 56 3.52 -6.40 4.34
C LEU A 56 2.98 -7.40 5.38
N VAL A 57 1.72 -7.22 5.78
CA VAL A 57 1.02 -8.13 6.68
C VAL A 57 -0.24 -8.60 5.98
N GLU A 58 -0.40 -9.92 5.84
CA GLU A 58 -1.55 -10.58 5.23
C GLU A 58 -2.37 -11.31 6.30
N PRO A 59 -3.72 -11.26 6.24
CA PRO A 59 -4.57 -12.04 7.14
C PRO A 59 -4.56 -13.54 6.77
N ASP A 60 -4.66 -14.41 7.77
CA ASP A 60 -4.78 -15.87 7.62
C ASP A 60 -6.23 -16.37 7.44
N GLY A 61 -7.18 -15.45 7.21
CA GLY A 61 -8.58 -15.75 6.90
C GLY A 61 -8.89 -15.49 5.42
N ALA A 62 -9.83 -16.26 4.85
CA ALA A 62 -10.22 -16.17 3.44
C ALA A 62 -10.35 -14.71 2.96
N PRO A 63 -9.84 -14.40 1.75
CA PRO A 63 -9.72 -13.03 1.30
C PRO A 63 -11.10 -12.43 1.13
N GLN A 64 -11.48 -11.49 1.98
CA GLN A 64 -12.43 -10.49 1.55
C GLN A 64 -11.69 -9.63 0.53
N ALA A 65 -11.97 -9.90 -0.74
CA ALA A 65 -11.40 -9.18 -1.87
C ALA A 65 -11.73 -7.69 -1.73
N MET A 66 -10.80 -6.95 -1.14
CA MET A 66 -10.71 -5.51 -1.32
C MET A 66 -9.64 -5.26 -2.37
N PRO A 67 -9.92 -4.44 -3.41
CA PRO A 67 -8.98 -4.19 -4.48
C PRO A 67 -7.69 -3.66 -3.88
N ALA A 68 -6.59 -4.38 -4.12
CA ALA A 68 -5.27 -4.03 -3.65
C ALA A 68 -4.93 -2.59 -4.09
N ALA A 69 -5.05 -1.65 -3.16
CA ALA A 69 -4.50 -0.31 -3.32
C ALA A 69 -2.99 -0.45 -3.38
N ARG A 70 -2.46 -0.60 -4.61
CA ARG A 70 -1.05 -0.50 -4.95
C ARG A 70 -0.57 0.90 -4.58
N ARG A 71 -0.15 1.08 -3.31
CA ARG A 71 0.57 2.27 -2.89
C ARG A 71 2.04 2.10 -3.24
N SER A 72 2.36 2.64 -4.41
CA SER A 72 3.69 3.03 -4.86
C SER A 72 4.33 3.96 -3.84
N SER A 73 5.65 3.84 -3.70
CA SER A 73 6.47 4.74 -2.92
C SER A 73 6.42 6.16 -3.47
N SER A 74 6.19 7.14 -2.61
CA SER A 74 6.83 8.45 -2.68
C SER A 74 6.54 9.22 -1.40
N ASN A 75 7.61 9.63 -0.72
CA ASN A 75 7.60 10.75 0.22
C ASN A 75 6.86 11.93 -0.42
N GLY A 76 5.93 12.53 0.32
CA GLY A 76 5.19 13.71 -0.14
C GLY A 76 3.95 13.92 0.73
N SER A 77 4.15 14.59 1.85
CA SER A 77 3.08 15.13 2.69
C SER A 77 2.21 16.09 1.88
N ALA A 78 0.90 15.88 1.83
CA ALA A 78 -0.11 16.85 2.29
C ALA A 78 -1.52 16.48 1.83
N SER A 79 -2.46 16.80 2.69
CA SER A 79 -3.91 16.80 2.55
C SER A 79 -4.43 17.34 1.19
N SER A 80 -4.70 16.45 0.25
CA SER A 80 -5.69 16.65 -0.80
C SER A 80 -5.92 15.32 -1.49
N GLY A 81 -7.15 15.04 -1.95
CA GLY A 81 -7.45 13.82 -2.70
C GLY A 81 -6.34 13.52 -3.71
N SER A 82 -5.79 12.30 -3.65
CA SER A 82 -4.61 11.87 -4.40
C SER A 82 -4.70 12.37 -5.85
N ALA A 83 -3.59 12.83 -6.46
CA ALA A 83 -3.57 13.29 -7.86
C ALA A 83 -4.27 12.32 -8.82
N ARG A 84 -4.22 11.02 -8.51
CA ARG A 84 -4.97 9.97 -9.20
C ARG A 84 -6.49 10.11 -9.07
N SER A 85 -7.00 10.37 -7.88
CA SER A 85 -8.43 10.60 -7.65
C SER A 85 -8.95 11.83 -8.41
N ARG A 86 -8.12 12.85 -8.62
CA ARG A 86 -8.48 14.00 -9.46
C ARG A 86 -8.49 13.64 -10.94
N ALA A 87 -7.50 12.88 -11.40
CA ALA A 87 -7.46 12.37 -12.77
C ALA A 87 -8.66 11.45 -13.09
N GLU A 88 -9.14 10.68 -12.11
CA GLU A 88 -10.33 9.83 -12.25
C GLU A 88 -11.64 10.61 -12.39
N GLN A 89 -11.70 11.84 -11.85
CA GLN A 89 -12.85 12.74 -11.94
C GLN A 89 -12.84 13.60 -13.22
N ASP A 90 -11.82 13.48 -14.06
CA ASP A 90 -11.73 14.23 -15.31
C ASP A 90 -12.73 13.66 -16.34
N PRO A 91 -13.58 14.50 -16.95
CA PRO A 91 -14.61 14.05 -17.89
C PRO A 91 -14.04 13.36 -19.14
N ILE A 92 -12.82 13.70 -19.56
CA ILE A 92 -12.15 13.06 -20.68
C ILE A 92 -11.72 11.65 -20.27
N VAL A 93 -11.15 11.50 -19.07
CA VAL A 93 -10.73 10.20 -18.55
C VAL A 93 -11.93 9.29 -18.37
N GLN A 94 -13.05 9.78 -17.85
CA GLN A 94 -14.28 9.01 -17.73
C GLN A 94 -14.79 8.52 -19.09
N ARG A 95 -14.83 9.41 -20.10
CA ARG A 95 -15.22 9.03 -21.47
C ARG A 95 -14.28 8.00 -22.09
N MET A 96 -12.97 8.09 -21.83
CA MET A 96 -11.99 7.12 -22.32
C MET A 96 -12.16 5.75 -21.67
N ARG A 97 -12.48 5.71 -20.38
CA ARG A 97 -12.81 4.46 -19.66
C ARG A 97 -14.08 3.82 -20.21
N GLU A 98 -15.13 4.60 -20.40
CA GLU A 98 -16.44 4.09 -20.87
C GLU A 98 -16.40 3.64 -22.33
N LYS A 99 -15.76 4.41 -23.21
CA LYS A 99 -15.74 4.11 -24.66
C LYS A 99 -14.69 3.08 -25.05
N PHE A 100 -13.55 3.06 -24.37
CA PHE A 100 -12.38 2.30 -24.81
C PHE A 100 -11.85 1.33 -23.74
N GLY A 101 -12.48 1.25 -22.56
CA GLY A 101 -11.96 0.43 -21.45
C GLY A 101 -10.59 0.88 -20.97
N ALA A 102 -10.23 2.16 -21.17
CA ALA A 102 -8.90 2.67 -20.87
C ALA A 102 -8.59 2.61 -19.37
N GLU A 103 -7.33 2.42 -19.01
CA GLU A 103 -6.88 2.38 -17.61
C GLU A 103 -5.82 3.45 -17.32
N ILE A 104 -5.88 4.06 -16.12
CA ILE A 104 -4.89 5.04 -15.67
C ILE A 104 -3.66 4.31 -15.13
N ARG A 105 -2.57 4.31 -15.90
CA ARG A 105 -1.29 3.70 -15.52
C ARG A 105 -0.38 4.62 -14.70
N THR A 106 -0.31 5.90 -15.05
CA THR A 106 0.57 6.90 -14.40
C THR A 106 -0.13 8.25 -14.39
N VAL A 107 0.07 9.04 -13.33
CA VAL A 107 -0.40 10.43 -13.23
C VAL A 107 0.77 11.32 -12.88
N ILE A 108 0.93 12.41 -13.62
CA ILE A 108 1.96 13.44 -13.40
C ILE A 108 1.22 14.75 -13.13
N ASP A 109 1.23 15.23 -11.89
CA ASP A 109 0.65 16.52 -11.52
C ASP A 109 1.75 17.60 -11.60
N TYR A 110 1.50 18.67 -12.35
CA TYR A 110 2.46 19.77 -12.55
C TYR A 110 2.29 20.90 -11.53
N ARG A 111 1.37 20.80 -10.58
CA ARG A 111 1.07 21.88 -9.63
C ARG A 111 2.19 22.22 -8.64
N GLU A 112 3.12 21.31 -8.38
CA GLU A 112 4.25 21.55 -7.45
C GLU A 112 5.49 22.12 -8.14
N LYS A 113 5.43 22.38 -9.45
CA LYS A 113 6.57 22.83 -10.27
C LYS A 113 6.61 24.36 -10.52
N GLY A 114 5.85 25.14 -9.75
CA GLY A 114 5.76 26.60 -9.85
C GLY A 114 6.03 27.29 -8.53
#